data_AF-A0A5C6ZYK7-F1
#
_entry.id   AF-A0A5C6ZYK7-F1
#
_cell.length_a   1.000
_cell.length_b   1.000
_cell.length_c   1.000
_cell.angle_alpha   90.00
_cell.angle_beta   90.00
_cell.angle_gamma   90.00
#
_symmetry.space_group_name_H-M   'P 1'
#
loop_
_entity.id
_entity.type
_entity.pdbx_description
1 polymer ?
#
loop_
_entity_poly.entity_id
_entity_poly.type
_entity_poly.pdbx_seq_one_letter_code
_entity_poly.pdbx_strand_id
1 'polypeptide(L)'
;MRSKSIKGKSTAEIETALVQSMSDGFKPSLAIVFCSKSLDINTLRALPDSKIIKIFGANTNGEFRDEETEKGTADILLLDMKKEYFQLYFEEYPSKNYPEVATHYDI
;
A
#
# COMPACT_ATOMS: atom_id res chain seq x y z
N MET A 1 4.12 16.95 0.64
CA MET A 1 3.85 15.52 0.91
C MET A 1 4.80 15.08 2.01
N ARG A 2 4.32 14.35 3.02
CA ARG A 2 5.16 13.64 4.01
C ARG A 2 4.92 12.14 3.85
N SER A 3 5.93 11.31 4.11
CA SER A 3 5.80 9.87 4.00
C SER A 3 6.45 9.15 5.19
N LYS A 4 5.97 7.95 5.49
CA LYS A 4 6.55 7.02 6.47
C LYS A 4 6.40 5.60 5.96
N SER A 5 7.37 4.74 6.26
CA SER A 5 7.30 3.32 5.94
C SER A 5 7.15 2.49 7.21
N ILE A 6 6.11 1.66 7.27
CA ILE A 6 5.85 0.72 8.36
C ILE A 6 6.02 -0.72 7.88
N LYS A 7 6.22 -1.65 8.80
CA LYS A 7 6.42 -3.07 8.53
C LYS A 7 5.76 -3.93 9.61
N GLY A 8 5.33 -5.14 9.26
CA GLY A 8 4.91 -6.12 10.24
C GLY A 8 4.73 -7.53 9.67
N LYS A 9 4.80 -8.53 10.56
CA LYS A 9 4.60 -9.97 10.27
C LYS A 9 3.17 -10.44 10.53
N SER A 10 2.31 -9.56 11.01
CA SER A 10 0.92 -9.84 11.32
C SER A 10 0.09 -8.57 11.22
N THR A 11 -1.23 -8.73 11.07
CA THR A 11 -2.17 -7.60 11.09
C THR A 11 -2.03 -6.76 12.36
N ALA A 12 -1.87 -7.40 13.51
CA ALA A 12 -1.73 -6.70 14.80
C ALA A 12 -0.46 -5.85 14.89
N GLU A 13 0.66 -6.36 14.35
CA GLU A 13 1.91 -5.58 14.25
C GLU A 13 1.74 -4.39 13.32
N ILE A 14 1.08 -4.58 12.18
CA ILE A 14 0.83 -3.52 11.19
C ILE A 14 -0.09 -2.44 11.76
N GLU A 15 -1.15 -2.81 12.47
CA GLU A 15 -2.02 -1.87 13.20
C GLU A 15 -1.24 -1.06 14.23
N THR A 16 -0.41 -1.73 15.02
CA THR A 16 0.42 -1.09 16.04
C THR A 16 1.40 -0.10 15.41
N ALA A 17 2.10 -0.51 14.34
CA ALA A 17 3.04 0.33 13.62
C ALA A 17 2.35 1.53 12.96
N LEU A 18 1.14 1.35 12.44
CA LEU A 18 0.33 2.44 11.89
C LEU A 18 -0.03 3.45 12.99
N VAL A 19 -0.56 3.01 14.13
CA VAL A 19 -0.91 3.91 15.25
C VAL A 19 0.31 4.68 15.74
N GLN A 20 1.44 4.00 15.92
CA GLN A 20 2.71 4.64 16.31
C GLN A 20 3.16 5.67 15.28
N SER A 21 3.05 5.36 13.98
CA SER A 21 3.44 6.27 12.91
C SER A 21 2.63 7.57 12.89
N MET A 22 1.41 7.57 13.45
CA MET A 22 0.51 8.74 13.51
C MET A 22 0.63 9.55 14.81
N SER A 23 1.43 9.08 15.79
CA SER A 23 1.53 9.70 17.13
C SER A 23 2.08 11.13 17.14
N ASP A 24 2.85 11.51 16.11
CA ASP A 24 3.42 12.85 15.93
C ASP A 24 2.51 13.79 15.11
N GLY A 25 1.25 13.40 14.91
CA GLY A 25 0.28 14.16 14.11
C GLY A 25 0.38 13.92 12.61
N PHE A 26 1.19 12.95 12.15
CA PHE A 26 1.17 12.46 10.77
C PHE A 26 -0.20 11.86 10.42
N LYS A 27 -0.82 12.32 9.31
CA LYS A 27 -2.17 11.93 8.90
C LYS A 27 -2.14 11.33 7.49
N PRO A 28 -1.73 10.07 7.34
CA PRO A 28 -1.68 9.46 6.01
C PRO A 28 -3.07 9.36 5.41
N SER A 29 -3.17 9.62 4.12
CA SER A 29 -4.39 9.55 3.30
C SER A 29 -4.34 8.43 2.26
N LEU A 30 -3.14 7.92 1.97
CA LEU A 30 -2.87 6.88 1.00
C LEU A 30 -1.82 5.92 1.57
N ALA A 31 -2.01 4.63 1.31
CA ALA A 31 -1.08 3.57 1.64
C ALA A 31 -0.79 2.74 0.38
N ILE A 32 0.48 2.46 0.13
CA ILE A 32 0.94 1.51 -0.88
C ILE A 32 1.44 0.30 -0.13
N VAL A 33 0.82 -0.86 -0.36
CA VAL A 33 1.05 -2.06 0.43
C VAL A 33 1.84 -3.07 -0.40
N PHE A 34 2.92 -3.59 0.17
CA PHE A 34 3.70 -4.71 -0.36
C PHE A 34 3.58 -5.85 0.63
N CYS A 35 3.03 -7.00 0.24
CA CYS A 35 2.57 -7.99 1.22
C CYS A 35 2.79 -9.42 0.73
N SER A 36 3.43 -10.25 1.58
CA SER A 36 3.50 -11.69 1.34
C SER A 36 2.12 -12.32 1.17
N LYS A 37 2.03 -13.37 0.34
CA LYS A 37 0.82 -14.22 0.20
C LYS A 37 0.38 -14.87 1.51
N SER A 38 1.31 -15.04 2.45
CA SER A 38 1.03 -15.67 3.75
C SER A 38 0.24 -14.77 4.70
N LEU A 39 0.09 -13.48 4.40
CA LEU A 39 -0.67 -12.53 5.20
C LEU A 39 -2.05 -12.33 4.58
N ASP A 40 -3.06 -12.21 5.44
CA ASP A 40 -4.42 -11.96 4.99
C ASP A 40 -4.59 -10.50 4.55
N ILE A 41 -4.37 -10.29 3.26
CA ILE A 41 -4.57 -9.02 2.56
C ILE A 41 -5.98 -8.45 2.75
N ASN A 42 -7.01 -9.28 2.92
CA ASN A 42 -8.38 -8.79 3.11
C ASN A 42 -8.53 -8.15 4.48
N THR A 43 -7.89 -8.73 5.49
CA THR A 43 -7.84 -8.10 6.82
C THR A 43 -7.06 -6.78 6.76
N LEU A 44 -5.94 -6.70 6.02
CA LEU A 44 -5.21 -5.45 5.81
C LEU A 44 -6.02 -4.39 5.05
N ARG A 45 -6.90 -4.81 4.15
CA ARG A 45 -7.86 -3.94 3.44
C ARG A 45 -8.98 -3.41 4.33
N ALA A 46 -9.24 -4.03 5.47
CA ALA A 46 -10.28 -3.62 6.41
C ALA A 46 -9.77 -2.66 7.50
N LEU A 47 -8.47 -2.69 7.84
CA LEU A 47 -7.81 -1.70 8.71
C LEU A 47 -8.07 -0.21 8.35
N PRO A 48 -8.16 0.19 7.06
CA PRO A 48 -8.31 1.57 6.64
C PRO A 48 -9.73 2.13 6.68
N ASP A 49 -10.77 1.29 6.76
CA ASP A 49 -12.16 1.75 6.63
C ASP A 49 -12.58 2.67 7.80
N SER A 50 -11.89 2.58 8.94
CA SER A 50 -12.12 3.49 10.07
C SER A 50 -11.35 4.82 9.98
N LYS A 51 -10.37 4.96 9.06
CA LYS A 51 -9.44 6.09 9.03
C LYS A 51 -8.94 6.45 7.63
N ILE A 52 -9.82 6.80 6.67
CA ILE A 52 -9.50 7.64 5.48
C ILE A 52 -8.35 7.16 4.55
N ILE A 53 -7.69 6.04 4.81
CA ILE A 53 -6.49 5.61 4.08
C ILE A 53 -6.94 4.79 2.88
N LYS A 54 -6.68 5.29 1.69
CA LYS A 54 -6.88 4.52 0.46
C LYS A 54 -5.71 3.54 0.29
N ILE A 55 -5.96 2.29 -0.11
CA ILE A 55 -4.90 1.32 -0.43
C ILE A 55 -4.71 1.24 -1.94
N PHE A 56 -3.47 1.42 -2.41
CA PHE A 56 -3.08 1.20 -3.80
C PHE A 56 -2.09 0.05 -3.90
N GLY A 57 -2.52 -1.03 -4.56
CA GLY A 57 -1.68 -2.19 -4.84
C GLY A 57 -1.39 -3.07 -3.62
N ALA A 58 -1.27 -4.37 -3.89
CA ALA A 58 -0.71 -5.36 -2.98
C ALA A 58 -0.06 -6.43 -3.85
N ASN A 59 1.26 -6.34 -4.02
CA ASN A 59 2.01 -7.33 -4.78
C ASN A 59 2.39 -8.50 -3.87
N THR A 60 2.35 -9.71 -4.43
CA THR A 60 2.62 -10.96 -3.70
C THR A 60 4.07 -11.41 -3.77
N ASN A 61 4.96 -10.60 -4.37
CA ASN A 61 6.34 -10.97 -4.65
C ASN A 61 7.26 -9.79 -4.29
N GLY A 62 7.92 -9.90 -3.15
CA GLY A 62 8.99 -9.01 -2.71
C GLY A 62 8.56 -7.96 -1.70
N GLU A 63 8.99 -8.20 -0.48
CA GLU A 63 9.11 -7.26 0.63
C GLU A 63 10.37 -6.45 0.34
N PHE A 64 10.26 -5.46 -0.55
CA PHE A 64 11.40 -4.68 -1.01
C PHE A 64 11.59 -3.49 -0.08
N ARG A 65 12.43 -3.67 0.95
CA ARG A 65 12.93 -2.59 1.78
C ARG A 65 14.40 -2.86 2.07
N ASP A 66 15.25 -1.97 1.59
CA ASP A 66 16.72 -2.10 1.62
C ASP A 66 17.23 -3.36 0.87
N GLU A 67 18.47 -3.79 1.16
CA GLU A 67 19.11 -4.96 0.52
C GLU A 67 18.66 -6.31 1.10
N GLU A 68 17.74 -6.30 2.07
CA GLU A 68 17.27 -7.50 2.76
C GLU A 68 15.92 -7.97 2.22
N THR A 69 15.88 -9.18 1.68
CA THR A 69 14.62 -9.86 1.38
C THR A 69 14.16 -10.61 2.62
N GLU A 70 13.14 -10.10 3.30
CA GLU A 70 12.41 -10.90 4.28
C GLU A 70 11.28 -11.68 3.58
N LYS A 71 10.73 -12.69 4.25
CA LYS A 71 9.55 -13.42 3.80
C LYS A 71 8.49 -13.38 4.89
N GLY A 72 7.22 -13.39 4.48
CA GLY A 72 6.10 -13.50 5.40
C GLY A 72 5.71 -12.18 6.05
N THR A 73 6.07 -11.08 5.42
CA THR A 73 6.04 -9.73 5.99
C THR A 73 5.24 -8.82 5.05
N ALA A 74 4.78 -7.69 5.58
CA ALA A 74 4.24 -6.61 4.77
C ALA A 74 5.02 -5.33 5.05
N ASP A 75 5.43 -4.67 3.98
CA ASP A 75 5.99 -3.32 3.98
C ASP A 75 4.95 -2.36 3.40
N ILE A 76 4.71 -1.25 4.09
CA ILE A 76 3.65 -0.31 3.73
C ILE A 76 4.23 1.10 3.70
N LEU A 77 4.11 1.75 2.55
CA LEU A 77 4.44 3.16 2.39
C LEU A 77 3.18 4.00 2.63
N LEU A 78 3.20 4.79 3.69
CA LEU A 78 2.14 5.71 4.08
C LEU A 78 2.46 7.11 3.53
N LEU A 79 1.47 7.76 2.94
CA LEU A 79 1.58 9.06 2.31
C LEU A 79 0.54 10.03 2.88
N ASP A 80 1.00 11.14 3.46
CA ASP A 80 0.18 12.27 3.88
C ASP A 80 0.13 13.28 2.72
N MET A 81 -1.01 13.24 2.02
CA MET A 81 -1.29 14.03 0.84
C MET A 81 -2.71 14.58 0.88
N LYS A 82 -2.92 15.71 0.22
CA LYS A 82 -4.26 16.20 -0.06
C LYS A 82 -4.97 15.24 -1.01
N LYS A 83 -6.21 14.87 -0.69
CA LYS A 83 -6.99 13.90 -1.49
C LYS A 83 -7.29 14.42 -2.89
N GLU A 84 -7.31 15.73 -3.06
CA GLU A 84 -7.54 16.39 -4.34
C GLU A 84 -6.35 16.22 -5.30
N TYR A 85 -5.19 15.76 -4.80
CA TYR A 85 -3.97 15.59 -5.59
C TYR A 85 -3.79 14.16 -6.11
N PHE A 86 -4.69 13.23 -5.76
CA PHE A 86 -4.59 11.86 -6.26
C PHE A 86 -5.97 11.24 -6.48
N GLN A 87 -6.03 10.31 -7.41
CA GLN A 87 -7.17 9.42 -7.59
C GLN A 87 -6.67 7.99 -7.79
N LEU A 88 -7.47 7.02 -7.35
CA LEU A 88 -7.23 5.63 -7.66
C LEU A 88 -7.96 5.30 -8.96
N TYR A 89 -7.21 4.88 -9.96
CA TYR A 89 -7.74 4.41 -11.23
C TYR A 89 -7.63 2.89 -11.28
N PHE A 90 -8.73 2.22 -11.60
CA PHE A 90 -8.79 0.76 -11.76
C PHE A 90 -9.38 0.47 -13.14
N GLU A 91 -8.63 -0.26 -13.95
CA GLU A 91 -9.04 -0.70 -15.28
C GLU A 91 -8.72 -2.19 -15.43
N GLU A 92 -9.68 -2.96 -15.95
CA GLU A 92 -9.48 -4.36 -16.26
C GLU A 92 -8.97 -4.51 -17.69
N TYR A 93 -7.96 -5.36 -17.90
CA TYR A 93 -7.43 -5.70 -19.23
C TYR A 93 -7.74 -7.15 -19.59
N PRO A 94 -9.01 -7.49 -19.92
CA PRO A 94 -9.43 -8.86 -20.18
C PRO A 94 -8.73 -9.48 -21.40
N SER A 95 -8.39 -8.66 -22.40
CA SER A 95 -7.73 -9.09 -23.64
C SER A 95 -6.23 -9.37 -23.48
N LYS A 96 -5.64 -9.12 -22.30
CA LYS A 96 -4.20 -9.27 -22.01
C LYS A 96 -3.27 -8.53 -22.99
N ASN A 97 -3.77 -7.50 -23.67
CA ASN A 97 -3.03 -6.66 -24.61
C ASN A 97 -2.22 -5.57 -23.87
N TYR A 98 -1.60 -5.94 -22.75
CA TYR A 98 -0.85 -5.02 -21.88
C TYR A 98 0.17 -4.13 -22.61
N PRO A 99 0.95 -4.63 -23.59
CA PRO A 99 1.92 -3.79 -24.31
C PRO A 99 1.27 -2.69 -25.17
N GLU A 100 0.09 -2.97 -25.72
CA GLU A 100 -0.64 -2.08 -26.61
C GLU A 100 -1.37 -0.98 -25.82
N VAL A 101 -1.91 -1.35 -24.66
CA VAL A 101 -2.50 -0.39 -23.72
C VAL A 101 -1.42 0.48 -23.07
N ALA A 102 -0.29 -0.10 -22.65
CA ALA A 102 0.79 0.64 -21.99
C ALA A 102 1.44 1.72 -22.89
N THR A 103 1.33 1.58 -24.21
CA THR A 103 1.90 2.52 -25.19
C THR A 103 0.90 3.59 -25.66
N HIS A 104 -0.40 3.44 -25.38
CA HIS A 104 -1.44 4.41 -25.78
C HIS A 104 -1.75 5.49 -24.73
N TYR A 105 -1.13 5.43 -23.56
CA TYR A 105 -1.22 6.49 -22.57
C TYR A 105 -0.21 7.61 -22.90
N ASP A 106 -0.67 8.64 -23.62
CA ASP A 106 0.02 9.93 -23.71
C ASP A 106 -0.03 10.61 -22.33
N ILE A 107 1.03 10.46 -21.55
CA ILE A 107 1.27 11.25 -20.33
C ILE A 107 2.27 12.36 -20.64
#